data_AF-A0A7Y7IJN0-F1
#
_entry.id   AF-A0A7Y7IJN0-F1
#
_cell.length_a   1.000
_cell.length_b   1.000
_cell.length_c   1.000
_cell.angle_alpha   90.00
_cell.angle_beta   90.00
_cell.angle_gamma   90.00
#
_symmetry.space_group_name_H-M   'P 1'
#
loop_
_entity.id
_entity.type
_entity.pdbx_description
1 polymer ?
#
loop_
_entity_poly.entity_id
_entity_poly.type
_entity_poly.pdbx_seq_one_letter_code
_entity_poly.pdbx_strand_id
1 'polypeptide(L)'
;MLTLRQDTDGFIHMSRHFPQKMAISIIFTDGSTGEYSGARLNGLYDQALSAYRLGNNLDAKGFDRVPAKVHRRNAVGLVPVSAGMGG
;
A
#
# COMPACT_ATOMS: atom_id res chain seq x y z
N MET A 1 -7.24 -3.00 17.18
CA MET A 1 -6.72 -4.05 16.29
C MET A 1 -7.58 -4.07 15.05
N LEU A 2 -6.99 -4.05 13.87
CA LEU A 2 -7.70 -4.03 12.58
C LEU A 2 -7.35 -5.30 11.80
N THR A 3 -8.34 -5.95 11.20
CA THR A 3 -8.09 -7.10 10.33
C THR A 3 -8.26 -6.69 8.88
N LEU A 4 -7.24 -6.92 8.07
CA LEU A 4 -7.23 -6.71 6.64
C LEU A 4 -7.19 -8.07 5.94
N ARG A 5 -7.79 -8.14 4.76
CA ARG A 5 -7.71 -9.31 3.89
C ARG A 5 -6.92 -8.93 2.65
N GLN A 6 -5.94 -9.75 2.32
CA GLN A 6 -5.21 -9.68 1.07
C GLN A 6 -6.15 -10.09 -0.06
N ASP A 7 -6.12 -9.33 -1.14
CA ASP A 7 -6.80 -9.65 -2.38
C ASP A 7 -6.06 -10.76 -3.13
N THR A 8 -6.74 -11.44 -4.04
CA THR A 8 -6.23 -12.54 -4.88
C THR A 8 -4.96 -12.15 -5.64
N ASP A 9 -4.82 -10.87 -5.96
CA ASP A 9 -3.68 -10.31 -6.69
C ASP A 9 -2.44 -10.10 -5.79
N GLY A 10 -2.56 -10.32 -4.47
CA GLY A 10 -1.47 -10.18 -3.52
C GLY A 10 -1.37 -8.81 -2.84
N PHE A 11 -2.37 -7.95 -3.04
CA PHE A 11 -2.40 -6.58 -2.53
C PHE A 11 -3.44 -6.41 -1.43
N ILE A 12 -3.25 -5.43 -0.54
CA ILE A 12 -4.31 -4.94 0.35
C ILE A 12 -4.75 -3.55 -0.08
N HIS A 13 -6.04 -3.28 0.10
CA HIS A 13 -6.57 -1.95 -0.12
C HIS A 13 -6.24 -1.04 1.05
N MET A 14 -5.34 -0.08 0.83
CA MET A 14 -4.94 0.90 1.84
C MET A 14 -5.15 2.31 1.31
N SER A 15 -6.14 3.01 1.87
CA SER A 15 -6.48 4.37 1.42
C SER A 15 -5.72 5.48 2.17
N ARG A 16 -4.99 5.13 3.23
CA ARG A 16 -4.26 6.07 4.12
C ARG A 16 -3.26 5.33 5.01
N HIS A 17 -2.29 6.07 5.55
CA HIS A 17 -1.41 5.58 6.60
C HIS A 17 -2.18 5.18 7.85
N PHE A 18 -1.75 4.09 8.47
CA PHE A 18 -2.27 3.63 9.74
C PHE A 18 -1.47 4.21 10.91
N PRO A 19 -2.06 4.29 12.11
CA PRO A 19 -1.32 4.69 13.31
C PRO A 19 -0.19 3.70 13.58
N GLN A 20 1.02 4.19 13.85
CA GLN A 20 2.22 3.34 13.97
C GLN A 20 2.11 2.23 15.02
N LYS A 21 1.47 2.54 16.16
CA LYS A 21 1.24 1.62 17.28
C LYS A 21 0.01 0.72 17.11
N MET A 22 -0.71 0.83 15.99
CA MET A 22 -1.88 0.01 15.75
C MET A 22 -1.47 -1.39 15.31
N ALA A 23 -1.95 -2.41 16.02
CA ALA A 23 -1.85 -3.81 15.60
C ALA A 23 -2.84 -4.09 14.46
N ILE A 24 -2.33 -4.68 13.38
CA ILE A 24 -3.06 -4.97 12.15
C ILE A 24 -2.80 -6.44 11.80
N SER A 25 -3.85 -7.23 11.74
CA SER A 25 -3.78 -8.61 11.30
C SER A 25 -4.11 -8.68 9.82
N ILE A 26 -3.27 -9.33 9.01
CA ILE A 26 -3.49 -9.51 7.57
C ILE A 26 -3.77 -10.97 7.31
N ILE A 27 -4.94 -11.26 6.75
CA ILE A 27 -5.32 -12.57 6.26
C ILE A 27 -4.84 -12.66 4.81
N PHE A 28 -3.85 -13.50 4.55
CA PHE A 28 -3.33 -13.77 3.23
C PHE A 28 -4.27 -14.70 2.46
N THR A 29 -4.21 -14.66 1.13
CA THR A 29 -5.02 -15.52 0.24
C THR A 29 -4.66 -17.00 0.36
N ASP A 30 -3.44 -17.29 0.80
CA ASP A 30 -2.92 -18.61 1.15
C ASP A 30 -3.60 -19.21 2.40
N GLY A 31 -4.41 -18.42 3.12
CA GLY A 31 -5.05 -18.83 4.38
C GLY A 31 -4.19 -18.58 5.62
N SER A 32 -2.90 -18.26 5.42
CA SER A 32 -2.00 -17.76 6.46
C SER A 32 -2.47 -16.40 6.99
N THR A 33 -2.23 -16.12 8.28
CA THR A 33 -2.48 -14.80 8.88
C THR A 33 -1.21 -14.26 9.52
N GLY A 34 -0.86 -13.02 9.25
CA GLY A 34 0.29 -12.35 9.87
C GLY A 34 -0.15 -11.13 10.66
N GLU A 35 0.41 -10.95 11.85
CA GLU A 35 0.22 -9.73 12.65
C GLU A 35 1.34 -8.74 12.38
N TYR A 36 0.96 -7.51 12.03
CA TYR A 36 1.86 -6.44 11.64
C TYR A 36 1.50 -5.14 12.35
N SER A 37 2.49 -4.27 12.53
CA SER A 37 2.25 -2.91 13.01
C SER A 37 1.87 -1.98 11.87
N GLY A 38 1.10 -0.94 12.17
CA GLY A 38 0.84 0.15 11.23
C GLY A 38 2.13 0.78 10.69
N ALA A 39 3.21 0.82 11.49
CA ALA A 39 4.52 1.27 11.03
C ALA A 39 5.07 0.41 9.88
N ARG A 40 4.94 -0.92 9.96
CA ARG A 40 5.39 -1.83 8.90
C ARG A 40 4.60 -1.65 7.61
N LEU A 41 3.27 -1.53 7.73
CA LEU A 41 2.40 -1.29 6.58
C LEU A 41 2.62 0.07 5.93
N ASN A 42 2.87 1.12 6.72
CA ASN A 42 3.21 2.43 6.19
C ASN A 42 4.52 2.40 5.39
N GLY A 43 5.54 1.65 5.85
CA GLY A 43 6.78 1.48 5.09
C GLY A 43 6.58 0.81 3.74
N LEU A 44 5.74 -0.23 3.68
CA LEU A 44 5.36 -0.88 2.42
C LEU A 44 4.56 0.05 1.50
N TYR A 45 3.65 0.84 2.08
CA TYR A 45 2.89 1.84 1.35
C TYR A 45 3.81 2.89 0.72
N ASP A 46 4.79 3.42 1.45
CA ASP A 46 5.76 4.40 0.95
C ASP A 46 6.65 3.81 -0.17
N GLN A 47 7.05 2.54 -0.03
CA GLN A 47 7.81 1.82 -1.06
C GLN A 47 6.99 1.62 -2.33
N ALA A 48 5.72 1.19 -2.20
CA ALA A 48 4.80 1.03 -3.31
C ALA A 48 4.47 2.36 -3.99
N LEU A 49 4.30 3.44 -3.21
CA LEU A 49 4.13 4.80 -3.71
C LEU A 49 5.35 5.28 -4.49
N SER A 50 6.55 5.02 -3.98
CA SER A 50 7.78 5.36 -4.68
C SER A 50 7.93 4.61 -6.00
N ALA A 51 7.65 3.30 -6.02
CA ALA A 51 7.66 2.48 -7.23
C ALA A 51 6.59 2.93 -8.24
N TYR A 52 5.37 3.25 -7.77
CA TYR A 52 4.31 3.77 -8.61
C TYR A 52 4.68 5.13 -9.22
N ARG A 53 5.30 6.03 -8.44
CA ARG A 53 5.77 7.33 -8.94
C ARG A 53 6.88 7.18 -9.98
N LEU A 54 7.82 6.26 -9.75
CA LEU A 54 8.91 5.96 -10.68
C LEU A 54 8.37 5.37 -11.99
N GLY A 55 7.44 4.42 -11.93
CA GLY A 55 6.84 3.78 -13.10
C GLY A 55 5.89 4.69 -13.90
N ASN A 56 5.25 5.66 -13.25
CA ASN A 56 4.38 6.64 -13.92
C ASN A 56 5.16 7.85 -14.49
N ASN A 57 6.50 7.84 -14.45
CA ASN A 57 7.34 8.92 -14.95
C ASN A 57 6.90 10.30 -14.40
N LEU A 58 6.51 10.33 -13.12
CA LEU A 58 6.33 11.56 -12.35
C LEU A 58 7.72 12.10 -12.00
N ASP A 59 8.45 12.51 -13.05
CA ASP A 59 9.73 13.20 -12.92
C ASP A 59 9.52 14.46 -12.06
N ALA A 60 10.60 14.96 -11.47
CA ALA A 60 10.63 15.92 -10.36
C ALA A 60 10.04 17.32 -10.65
N LYS A 61 9.18 17.46 -11.66
CA LYS A 61 8.40 18.63 -12.03
C LYS A 61 6.97 18.18 -12.34
N GLY A 62 6.14 18.09 -11.29
CA GLY A 62 4.77 17.57 -11.35
C GLY A 62 3.81 18.33 -12.27
N PHE A 63 3.90 18.10 -13.58
CA PHE A 63 2.93 18.57 -14.56
C PHE A 63 2.70 17.50 -15.63
N ASP A 64 1.52 16.88 -15.58
CA ASP A 64 0.96 16.06 -16.65
C ASP A 64 0.60 16.91 -17.89
N ARG A 65 1.10 16.51 -19.07
CA ARG A 65 0.64 17.00 -20.38
C ARG A 65 -0.46 16.09 -20.95
N VAL A 66 -1.56 15.89 -20.23
CA VAL A 66 -2.81 15.34 -20.82
C VAL A 66 -4.02 15.77 -19.99
N PRO A 67 -5.13 16.22 -20.62
CA PRO A 67 -6.28 16.74 -19.89
C PRO A 67 -7.24 15.59 -19.56
N ALA A 68 -7.08 14.96 -18.41
CA ALA A 68 -8.09 14.02 -17.92
C ALA A 68 -8.18 14.03 -16.40
N LYS A 69 -9.15 14.79 -15.90
CA LYS A 69 -10.08 14.44 -14.81
C LYS A 69 -9.64 13.28 -13.88
N VAL A 70 -8.54 13.45 -13.18
CA VAL A 70 -8.12 12.51 -12.16
C VAL A 70 -7.69 13.30 -10.95
N HIS A 71 -8.69 13.71 -10.15
CA HIS A 71 -8.54 13.91 -8.72
C HIS A 71 -8.20 12.56 -8.04
N ARG A 72 -7.24 11.77 -8.54
CA ARG A 72 -6.73 10.63 -7.77
C ARG A 72 -5.67 11.22 -6.86
N ARG A 73 -6.05 11.31 -5.58
CA ARG A 73 -5.10 11.32 -4.46
C ARG A 73 -3.84 10.58 -4.88
N ASN A 74 -2.71 11.26 -4.74
CA ASN A 74 -1.36 10.74 -4.96
C ASN A 74 -1.07 9.61 -3.96
N ALA A 75 -1.83 8.52 -4.06
CA ALA A 75 -2.02 7.50 -3.05
C ALA A 75 -2.15 6.16 -3.76
N VAL A 76 -1.29 5.22 -3.41
CA VAL A 76 -1.40 3.86 -3.92
C VAL A 76 -2.45 3.17 -3.08
N GLY A 77 -3.63 3.00 -3.67
CA GLY A 77 -4.72 2.27 -3.02
C GLY A 77 -4.41 0.79 -2.80
N LEU A 78 -3.36 0.27 -3.44
CA LEU A 78 -2.97 -1.14 -3.51
C LEU A 78 -1.56 -1.33 -2.96
N VAL A 79 -1.43 -1.83 -1.73
CA VAL A 79 -0.12 -2.10 -1.14
C VAL A 79 0.18 -3.59 -1.31
N PRO A 80 1.28 -3.97 -2.00
CA PRO A 80 1.67 -5.37 -2.11
C PRO A 80 2.04 -5.89 -0.72
N VAL A 81 1.49 -7.04 -0.37
CA VAL A 81 1.83 -7.72 0.89
C VAL A 81 2.18 -9.17 0.62
N SER A 82 3.12 -9.72 1.38
CA SER A 82 3.50 -11.13 1.31
C SER A 82 3.63 -11.74 2.70
N ALA A 83 3.22 -13.00 2.82
CA ALA A 83 3.43 -13.80 4.02
C ALA A 83 4.95 -14.01 4.16
N GLY A 84 5.58 -13.33 5.12
CA GLY A 84 7.04 -13.31 5.29
C GLY A 84 7.66 -11.92 5.35
N MET A 85 6.88 -10.85 5.17
CA MET A 85 7.37 -9.48 5.39
C MET A 85 7.58 -9.13 6.88
N GLY A 86 7.36 -10.07 7.80
CA GLY A 86 7.67 -9.93 9.22
C GLY A 86 9.00 -10.62 9.49
N GLY A 87 10.09 -9.89 9.29
CA GLY A 87 11.43 -10.28 9.72
C GLY A 87 11.94 -9.23 10.68
#